data_AF-A0A6I9VGN9-F1
#
_entry.id   AF-A0A6I9VGN9-F1
#
_cell.length_a   1.000
_cell.length_b   1.000
_cell.length_c   1.000
_cell.angle_alpha   90.00
_cell.angle_beta   90.00
_cell.angle_gamma   90.00
#
_symmetry.space_group_name_H-M   'P 1'
#
loop_
_entity.id
_entity.type
_entity.pdbx_description
1 polymer ?
#
loop_
_entity_poly.entity_id
_entity_poly.type
_entity_poly.pdbx_seq_one_letter_code
_entity_poly.pdbx_strand_id
1 'polypeptide(L)'
;MVTLKFALLTICAVCAFFSLPNESLAFGEATTLSGDELTAAVGTLETALSKLSTGSGPSYTISKVNSVSKQVVSGITYRYNVDLTDGDKNVKNCNVQIWSRQWLENGNQVTIDCSGANAIKFNY
;
A
#
# COMPACT_ATOMS: atom_id res chain seq x y z
N MET A 1 -10.12 37.54 44.85
CA MET A 1 -10.56 36.33 45.58
C MET A 1 -11.33 35.45 44.61
N VAL A 2 -10.61 34.68 43.80
CA VAL A 2 -11.19 33.77 42.79
C VAL A 2 -11.62 32.51 43.51
N THR A 3 -12.91 32.18 43.45
CA THR A 3 -13.51 31.09 44.21
C THR A 3 -13.08 29.72 43.67
N LEU A 4 -12.60 28.87 44.57
CA LEU A 4 -12.05 27.51 44.38
C LEU A 4 -12.94 26.55 43.55
N LYS A 5 -14.21 26.90 43.32
CA LYS A 5 -15.16 26.12 42.50
C LYS A 5 -14.95 26.27 40.98
N PHE A 6 -14.32 27.34 40.51
CA PHE A 6 -14.04 27.52 39.07
C PHE A 6 -12.75 26.84 38.59
N ALA A 7 -11.88 26.43 39.52
CA ALA A 7 -10.65 25.71 39.19
C ALA A 7 -10.88 24.24 38.79
N LEU A 8 -12.00 23.62 39.22
CA LEU A 8 -12.31 22.23 38.87
C LEU A 8 -12.92 22.04 37.48
N LEU A 9 -13.60 23.06 36.94
CA LEU A 9 -14.26 22.96 35.62
C LEU A 9 -13.31 23.16 34.44
N THR A 10 -12.16 23.80 34.66
CA THR A 10 -11.15 24.05 33.61
C THR A 10 -10.17 22.89 33.43
N ILE A 11 -10.05 21.99 34.41
CA ILE A 11 -9.18 20.80 34.33
C ILE A 11 -9.75 19.72 33.37
N CYS A 12 -11.06 19.54 33.31
CA CYS A 12 -11.68 18.54 32.41
C CYS A 12 -11.50 18.87 30.92
N ALA A 13 -11.45 20.16 30.55
CA ALA A 13 -11.27 20.57 29.17
C ALA A 13 -9.85 20.28 28.65
N VAL A 14 -8.83 20.29 29.51
CA VAL A 14 -7.44 19.98 29.13
C VAL A 14 -7.22 18.47 28.95
N CYS A 15 -7.89 17.63 29.74
CA CYS A 15 -7.78 16.17 29.58
C CYS A 15 -8.34 15.68 28.24
N ALA A 16 -9.34 16.35 27.67
CA ALA A 16 -9.91 15.97 26.37
C ALA A 16 -8.93 16.18 25.19
N PHE A 17 -7.97 17.10 25.30
CA PHE A 17 -6.95 17.31 24.26
C PHE A 17 -5.84 16.25 24.29
N PHE A 18 -5.60 15.59 25.42
CA PHE A 18 -4.64 14.48 25.53
C PHE A 18 -5.21 13.13 25.12
N SER A 19 -6.53 13.04 24.93
CA SER A 19 -7.21 11.85 24.40
C SER A 19 -7.19 11.78 22.88
N LEU A 20 -6.49 12.70 22.18
CA LEU A 20 -6.20 12.49 20.77
C LEU A 20 -5.45 11.16 20.64
N PRO A 21 -5.87 10.26 19.73
CA PRO A 21 -5.13 9.04 19.49
C PRO A 21 -3.68 9.45 19.19
N ASN A 22 -2.76 8.90 19.96
CA ASN A 22 -1.35 8.98 19.68
C ASN A 22 -1.15 8.26 18.34
N GLU A 23 -1.23 8.99 17.23
CA GLU A 23 -0.83 8.52 15.90
C GLU A 23 0.59 8.00 16.08
N SER A 24 0.69 6.68 16.22
CA SER A 24 1.95 6.00 16.45
C SER A 24 2.80 6.25 15.21
N LEU A 25 3.84 7.06 15.34
CA LEU A 25 4.90 7.15 14.33
C LEU A 25 5.77 5.89 14.41
N ALA A 26 5.16 4.71 14.28
CA ALA A 26 5.87 3.47 14.14
C ALA A 26 6.56 3.48 12.77
N PHE A 27 7.84 3.83 12.76
CA PHE A 27 8.67 3.74 11.56
C PHE A 27 8.64 2.29 11.04
N GLY A 28 8.15 2.12 9.82
CA GLY A 28 8.07 0.82 9.14
C GLY A 28 6.74 0.09 9.27
N GLU A 29 5.71 0.70 9.88
CA GLU A 29 4.33 0.21 9.78
C GLU A 29 3.82 0.32 8.33
N ALA A 30 2.96 -0.61 7.93
CA ALA A 30 2.32 -0.55 6.61
C ALA A 30 1.18 0.48 6.64
N THR A 31 1.28 1.49 5.79
CA THR A 31 0.24 2.53 5.66
C THR A 31 -0.61 2.27 4.43
N THR A 32 -1.93 2.20 4.60
CA THR A 32 -2.88 2.15 3.47
C THR A 32 -2.86 3.46 2.70
N LEU A 33 -2.71 3.40 1.38
CA LEU A 33 -2.60 4.57 0.51
C LEU A 33 -3.96 5.09 0.09
N SER A 34 -4.05 6.41 -0.11
CA SER A 34 -5.23 7.09 -0.66
C SER A 34 -4.80 8.29 -1.52
N GLY A 35 -5.74 8.90 -2.25
CA GLY A 35 -5.49 10.11 -3.06
C GLY A 35 -4.37 9.96 -4.09
N ASP A 36 -3.47 10.93 -4.12
CA ASP A 36 -2.38 10.98 -5.10
C ASP A 36 -1.36 9.85 -4.91
N GLU A 37 -1.07 9.44 -3.66
CA GLU A 37 -0.16 8.32 -3.39
C GLU A 37 -0.72 6.99 -3.90
N LEU A 38 -2.03 6.78 -3.77
CA LEU A 38 -2.70 5.60 -4.34
C LEU A 38 -2.58 5.62 -5.87
N THR A 39 -2.83 6.77 -6.50
CA THR A 39 -2.74 6.93 -7.95
C THR A 39 -1.33 6.64 -8.47
N ALA A 40 -0.30 7.17 -7.82
CA ALA A 40 1.09 6.89 -8.16
C ALA A 40 1.47 5.41 -7.99
N ALA A 41 0.97 4.77 -6.92
CA ALA A 41 1.21 3.35 -6.68
C ALA A 41 0.51 2.48 -7.75
N VAL A 42 -0.69 2.84 -8.21
CA VAL A 42 -1.38 2.16 -9.31
C VAL A 42 -0.59 2.30 -10.62
N GLY A 43 -0.06 3.49 -10.95
CA GLY A 43 0.81 3.65 -12.12
C GLY A 43 2.11 2.81 -12.03
N THR A 44 2.63 2.62 -10.81
CA THR A 44 3.76 1.70 -10.57
C THR A 44 3.37 0.25 -10.88
N LEU A 45 2.18 -0.18 -10.46
CA LEU A 45 1.66 -1.51 -10.77
C LEU A 45 1.44 -1.69 -12.28
N GLU A 46 0.84 -0.72 -12.97
CA GLU A 46 0.66 -0.76 -14.43
C GLU A 46 2.00 -0.92 -15.17
N THR A 47 3.02 -0.21 -14.72
CA THR A 47 4.39 -0.34 -15.25
C THR A 47 4.92 -1.75 -15.05
N ALA A 48 4.75 -2.33 -13.86
CA ALA A 48 5.17 -3.70 -13.58
C ALA A 48 4.44 -4.72 -14.45
N LEU A 49 3.12 -4.58 -14.63
CA LEU A 49 2.33 -5.47 -15.51
C LEU A 49 2.75 -5.35 -16.98
N SER A 50 3.10 -4.15 -17.44
CA SER A 50 3.66 -3.93 -18.79
C SER A 50 5.04 -4.59 -18.95
N LYS A 51 5.91 -4.49 -17.93
CA LYS A 51 7.20 -5.19 -17.93
C LYS A 51 7.03 -6.70 -17.97
N LEU A 52 6.07 -7.25 -17.22
CA LEU A 52 5.74 -8.67 -17.26
C LEU A 52 5.38 -9.13 -18.68
N SER A 53 4.47 -8.43 -19.36
CA SER A 53 4.02 -8.83 -20.70
C SER A 53 5.12 -8.72 -21.76
N THR A 54 5.97 -7.68 -21.68
CA THR A 54 7.14 -7.56 -22.57
C THR A 54 8.19 -8.66 -22.34
N GLY A 55 8.27 -9.20 -21.12
CA GLY A 55 9.17 -10.28 -20.72
C GLY A 55 8.64 -11.69 -21.01
N SER A 56 7.65 -11.85 -21.89
CA SER A 56 6.96 -13.13 -22.19
C SER A 56 6.10 -13.69 -21.04
N GLY A 57 5.79 -12.88 -20.02
CA GLY A 57 4.80 -13.21 -19.00
C GLY A 57 3.36 -13.00 -19.48
N PRO A 58 2.35 -13.44 -18.70
CA PRO A 58 0.95 -13.20 -19.03
C PRO A 58 0.62 -11.70 -19.06
N SER A 59 -0.32 -11.34 -19.91
CA SER A 59 -0.87 -9.98 -19.94
C SER A 59 -2.01 -9.87 -18.92
N TYR A 60 -1.90 -8.89 -18.03
CA TYR A 60 -2.94 -8.53 -17.07
C TYR A 60 -3.36 -7.06 -17.25
N THR A 61 -4.63 -6.78 -17.01
CA THR A 61 -5.15 -5.42 -16.83
C THR A 61 -5.81 -5.28 -15.47
N ILE A 62 -5.70 -4.11 -14.85
CA ILE A 62 -6.33 -3.84 -13.55
C ILE A 62 -7.83 -3.61 -13.79
N SER A 63 -8.69 -4.49 -13.27
CA SER A 63 -10.14 -4.30 -13.33
C SER A 63 -10.65 -3.55 -12.11
N LYS A 64 -10.06 -3.79 -10.93
CA LYS A 64 -10.42 -3.11 -9.69
C LYS A 64 -9.25 -3.05 -8.73
N VAL A 65 -9.11 -1.93 -8.03
CA VAL A 65 -8.18 -1.78 -6.90
C VAL A 65 -8.98 -1.89 -5.60
N ASN A 66 -8.71 -2.92 -4.79
CA ASN A 66 -9.40 -3.12 -3.52
C ASN A 66 -8.65 -2.45 -2.36
N SER A 67 -7.32 -2.59 -2.31
CA SER A 67 -6.48 -1.89 -1.35
C SER A 67 -5.03 -1.80 -1.83
N VAL A 68 -4.33 -0.76 -1.39
CA VAL A 68 -2.89 -0.61 -1.59
C VAL A 68 -2.27 -0.13 -0.30
N SER A 69 -1.13 -0.71 0.08
CA SER A 69 -0.34 -0.25 1.23
C SER A 69 1.13 -0.09 0.87
N LYS A 70 1.79 0.83 1.56
CA LYS A 70 3.22 1.11 1.48
C LYS A 70 3.88 0.79 2.82
N GLN A 71 5.05 0.17 2.79
CA GLN A 71 5.86 -0.07 3.97
C GLN A 71 7.33 0.22 3.68
N VAL A 72 7.95 1.05 4.52
CA VAL A 72 9.39 1.32 4.46
C VAL A 72 10.13 0.23 5.23
N VAL A 73 11.09 -0.41 4.58
CA VAL A 73 11.93 -1.48 5.12
C VAL A 73 13.36 -1.26 4.60
N SER A 74 14.13 -2.31 4.26
CA SER A 74 15.30 -2.21 3.38
C SER A 74 14.85 -1.91 1.93
N GLY A 75 14.16 -0.79 1.74
CA GLY A 75 13.53 -0.37 0.49
C GLY A 75 12.09 0.07 0.73
N ILE A 76 11.29 0.13 -0.33
CA ILE A 76 9.86 0.39 -0.23
C ILE A 76 9.11 -0.84 -0.73
N THR A 77 8.24 -1.40 0.12
CA THR A 77 7.34 -2.48 -0.28
C THR A 77 5.96 -1.90 -0.51
N TYR A 78 5.45 -2.06 -1.73
CA TYR A 78 4.03 -1.87 -2.05
C TYR A 78 3.32 -3.22 -2.03
N ARG A 79 2.14 -3.27 -1.42
CA ARG A 79 1.25 -4.43 -1.46
C ARG A 79 -0.10 -4.01 -2.00
N TYR A 80 -0.56 -4.70 -3.02
CA TYR A 80 -1.80 -4.44 -3.72
C TYR A 80 -2.72 -5.65 -3.53
N ASN A 81 -3.96 -5.42 -3.13
CA ASN A 81 -5.05 -6.36 -3.38
C ASN A 81 -5.88 -5.79 -4.54
N VAL A 82 -5.86 -6.48 -5.68
CA VAL A 82 -6.42 -6.01 -6.93
C VAL A 82 -7.13 -7.15 -7.64
N ASP A 83 -8.18 -6.83 -8.38
CA ASP A 83 -8.74 -7.74 -9.35
C ASP A 83 -8.03 -7.49 -10.68
N LEU A 84 -7.43 -8.54 -11.24
CA LEU A 84 -6.75 -8.51 -12.53
C LEU A 84 -7.56 -9.32 -13.54
N THR A 85 -7.69 -8.78 -14.75
CA THR A 85 -8.24 -9.50 -15.90
C THR A 85 -7.10 -10.10 -16.70
N ASP A 86 -7.12 -11.41 -16.94
CA ASP A 86 -6.16 -12.10 -17.80
C ASP A 86 -6.52 -12.02 -19.29
N GLY A 87 -5.63 -12.51 -20.16
CA GLY A 87 -5.84 -12.50 -21.61
C GLY A 87 -7.10 -13.24 -22.08
N ASP A 88 -7.58 -14.19 -21.29
CA ASP A 88 -8.81 -14.95 -21.54
C ASP A 88 -10.06 -14.26 -20.96
N LYS A 89 -9.92 -13.00 -20.51
CA LYS A 89 -10.96 -12.17 -19.89
C LYS A 89 -11.49 -12.72 -18.56
N ASN A 90 -10.76 -13.61 -17.90
CA ASN A 90 -11.11 -14.06 -16.56
C ASN A 90 -10.61 -13.05 -15.55
N VAL A 91 -11.49 -12.68 -14.62
CA VAL A 91 -11.14 -11.79 -13.50
C VAL A 91 -10.72 -12.64 -12.31
N LYS A 92 -9.55 -12.33 -11.73
CA LYS A 92 -9.00 -13.01 -10.56
C LYS A 92 -8.58 -11.98 -9.52
N ASN A 93 -8.88 -12.25 -8.25
CA ASN A 93 -8.31 -11.47 -7.16
C ASN A 93 -6.85 -11.89 -6.96
N CYS A 94 -5.97 -10.90 -6.92
CA CYS A 94 -4.53 -11.10 -6.81
C CYS A 94 -3.95 -10.21 -5.71
N ASN A 95 -3.00 -10.79 -4.98
CA ASN A 95 -2.08 -10.07 -4.13
C ASN A 95 -0.79 -9.81 -4.92
N VAL A 96 -0.52 -8.55 -5.22
CA VAL A 96 0.72 -8.15 -5.88
C VAL A 96 1.63 -7.48 -4.86
N GLN A 97 2.90 -7.85 -4.84
CA GLN A 97 3.93 -7.20 -4.05
C GLN A 97 5.00 -6.64 -4.97
N ILE A 98 5.36 -5.38 -4.78
CA ILE A 98 6.51 -4.75 -5.45
C ILE A 98 7.45 -4.26 -4.36
N TRP A 99 8.63 -4.89 -4.27
CA TRP A 99 9.70 -4.43 -3.38
C TRP A 99 10.74 -3.67 -4.20
N SER A 100 10.74 -2.35 -4.02
CA SER A 100 11.61 -1.42 -4.73
C SER A 100 12.86 -1.09 -3.92
N ARG A 101 14.02 -1.32 -4.53
CA ARG A 101 15.35 -1.00 -4.00
C ARG A 101 16.09 -0.15 -5.02
N GLN A 102 15.89 1.16 -4.96
CA GLN A 102 16.38 2.11 -5.97
C GLN A 102 17.90 2.14 -6.14
N TRP A 103 18.66 1.60 -5.18
CA TRP A 103 20.13 1.48 -5.26
C TRP A 103 20.62 0.25 -6.01
N LEU A 104 19.72 -0.60 -6.54
CA LEU A 104 20.06 -1.78 -7.33
C LEU A 104 19.61 -1.60 -8.78
N GLU A 105 20.43 -2.08 -9.72
CA GLU A 105 19.99 -2.30 -11.10
C GLU A 105 18.92 -3.40 -11.12
N ASN A 106 17.82 -3.18 -11.85
CA ASN A 106 16.61 -4.01 -11.80
C ASN A 106 16.09 -4.22 -10.36
N GLY A 107 16.14 -3.15 -9.56
CA GLY A 107 15.88 -3.18 -8.13
C GLY A 107 14.43 -3.41 -7.71
N ASN A 108 13.48 -3.50 -8.65
CA ASN A 108 12.09 -3.81 -8.36
C ASN A 108 11.85 -5.32 -8.48
N GLN A 109 11.64 -5.99 -7.35
CA GLN A 109 11.17 -7.36 -7.34
C GLN A 109 9.65 -7.39 -7.26
N VAL A 110 9.01 -8.02 -8.24
CA VAL A 110 7.57 -8.18 -8.32
C VAL A 110 7.19 -9.61 -7.99
N THR A 111 6.15 -9.78 -7.19
CA THR A 111 5.48 -11.07 -6.97
C THR A 111 3.99 -10.87 -7.23
N ILE A 112 3.40 -11.69 -8.11
CA ILE A 112 1.97 -11.70 -8.40
C ILE A 112 1.43 -13.05 -7.97
N ASP A 113 0.54 -13.03 -6.99
CA ASP A 113 -0.14 -14.22 -6.48
C ASP A 113 -1.65 -14.06 -6.72
N CYS A 114 -2.17 -14.81 -7.68
CA CYS A 114 -3.59 -14.79 -8.05
C CYS A 114 -4.27 -16.07 -7.59
N SER A 115 -5.51 -15.97 -7.11
CA SER A 115 -6.26 -17.13 -6.65
C SER A 115 -6.36 -18.23 -7.72
N GLY A 116 -5.98 -19.46 -7.36
CA GLY A 116 -6.03 -20.62 -8.26
C GLY A 116 -4.91 -20.69 -9.31
N ALA A 117 -3.86 -19.87 -9.21
CA ALA A 117 -2.69 -19.94 -10.07
C ALA A 117 -1.38 -19.98 -9.26
N ASN A 118 -0.28 -20.41 -9.89
CA ASN A 118 1.05 -20.33 -9.28
C ASN A 118 1.55 -18.89 -9.24
N ALA A 119 2.22 -18.51 -8.16
CA ALA A 119 2.78 -17.17 -8.03
C ALA A 119 3.88 -16.91 -9.06
N ILE A 120 3.83 -15.74 -9.71
CA ILE A 120 4.81 -15.28 -10.69
C ILE A 120 5.78 -14.33 -10.00
N LYS A 121 7.08 -14.48 -10.26
CA LYS A 121 8.13 -13.60 -9.71
C LYS A 121 9.09 -13.15 -10.81
N PHE A 122 9.37 -11.84 -10.87
CA PHE A 122 10.33 -11.26 -11.80
C PHE A 122 10.96 -9.98 -11.23
N ASN A 123 12.07 -9.54 -11.83
CA ASN A 123 12.75 -8.29 -11.46
C ASN A 123 12.84 -7.36 -12.68
N TYR A 124 12.78 -6.04 -12.44
CA TYR A 124 13.02 -5.01 -13.46
C TYR A 124 13.47 -3.67 -12.85
#